data_AF-A0A2S9K032-F1
#
_entry.id   AF-A0A2S9K032-F1
#
_cell.length_a   1.000
_cell.length_b   1.000
_cell.length_c   1.000
_cell.angle_alpha   90.00
_cell.angle_beta   90.00
_cell.angle_gamma   90.00
#
_symmetry.space_group_name_H-M   'P 1'
#
loop_
_entity.id
_entity.type
_entity.pdbx_description
1 polymer ?
#
loop_
_entity_poly.entity_id
_entity_poly.type
_entity_poly.pdbx_seq_one_letter_code
_entity_poly.pdbx_strand_id
1 'polypeptide(L)'
;HLEITRHIPNSVDNLDENDPFVRTAADFPISTQVRYHSIVAQANAEVALADSDDGLVPYRSAHLPGAQSEKIIISGHSVQQSAAAVLEIQRILREDIALREAHFMQP
;
A
#
# COMPACT_ATOMS: atom_id res chain seq x y z
N HIS A 1 -28.46 11.50 -30.41
CA HIS A 1 -28.93 10.60 -29.35
C HIS A 1 -27.69 10.15 -28.60
N LEU A 2 -27.24 10.92 -27.59
CA LEU A 2 -26.11 10.51 -26.76
C LEU A 2 -26.67 9.57 -25.70
N GLU A 3 -26.53 8.27 -25.92
CA GLU A 3 -26.65 7.31 -24.83
C GLU A 3 -25.38 7.42 -23.99
N ILE A 4 -25.42 8.30 -22.98
CA ILE A 4 -24.50 8.21 -21.86
C ILE A 4 -25.00 7.02 -21.04
N THR A 5 -24.53 5.83 -21.38
CA THR A 5 -24.50 4.73 -20.42
C THR A 5 -23.62 5.22 -19.28
N ARG A 6 -24.26 5.70 -18.22
CA ARG A 6 -23.61 6.14 -16.98
C ARG A 6 -23.09 4.88 -16.30
N HIS A 7 -22.00 4.33 -16.83
CA HIS A 7 -21.28 3.21 -16.25
C HIS A 7 -20.74 3.71 -14.91
N ILE A 8 -21.33 3.24 -13.82
CA ILE A 8 -20.80 3.48 -12.49
C ILE A 8 -19.60 2.54 -12.36
N PRO A 9 -18.37 3.06 -12.19
CA PRO A 9 -17.18 2.23 -12.07
C PRO A 9 -17.35 1.23 -10.94
N ASN A 10 -16.97 -0.02 -11.19
CA ASN A 10 -16.90 -1.05 -10.16
C ASN A 10 -15.46 -1.25 -9.69
N SER A 11 -15.24 -2.17 -8.75
CA SER A 11 -13.92 -2.41 -8.16
C SER A 11 -12.87 -2.87 -9.18
N VAL A 12 -13.26 -3.54 -10.27
CA VAL A 12 -12.33 -3.98 -11.31
C VAL A 12 -11.94 -2.81 -12.21
N ASP A 13 -12.89 -1.92 -12.54
CA ASP A 13 -12.59 -0.71 -13.32
C ASP A 13 -11.57 0.18 -12.58
N ASN A 14 -11.66 0.27 -11.25
CA ASN A 14 -10.70 0.99 -10.40
C ASN A 14 -9.31 0.31 -10.28
N LEU A 15 -9.11 -0.89 -10.81
CA LEU A 15 -7.78 -1.52 -10.88
C LEU A 15 -7.03 -1.14 -12.16
N ASP A 16 -7.68 -0.47 -13.11
CA ASP A 16 -7.00 0.06 -14.29
C ASP A 16 -6.11 1.25 -13.87
N GLU A 17 -4.80 1.12 -14.07
CA GLU A 17 -3.83 2.19 -13.84
C GLU A 17 -4.09 3.43 -14.72
N ASN A 18 -4.95 3.32 -15.74
CA ASN A 18 -5.39 4.38 -16.62
C ASN A 18 -6.73 5.01 -16.20
N ASP A 19 -7.38 4.53 -15.14
CA ASP A 19 -8.63 5.09 -14.67
C ASP A 19 -8.44 6.58 -14.27
N PRO A 20 -9.20 7.52 -14.86
CA PRO A 20 -9.02 8.95 -14.61
C PRO A 20 -9.25 9.35 -13.15
N PHE A 21 -10.15 8.67 -12.44
CA PHE A 21 -10.41 8.94 -11.03
C PHE A 21 -9.23 8.46 -10.18
N VAL A 22 -8.74 7.23 -10.41
CA VAL A 22 -7.61 6.66 -9.66
C VAL A 22 -6.35 7.51 -9.85
N ARG A 23 -6.03 7.91 -11.09
CA ARG A 23 -4.87 8.78 -11.37
C ARG A 23 -4.97 10.12 -10.64
N THR A 24 -6.13 10.77 -10.74
CA THR A 24 -6.35 12.07 -10.09
C THR A 24 -6.28 11.94 -8.57
N ALA A 25 -6.80 10.85 -8.00
CA ALA A 25 -6.75 10.60 -6.57
C ALA A 25 -5.32 10.32 -6.08
N ALA A 26 -4.52 9.59 -6.85
CA ALA A 26 -3.14 9.24 -6.51
C ALA A 26 -2.19 10.46 -6.45
N ASP A 27 -2.51 11.54 -7.16
CA ASP A 27 -1.75 12.79 -7.11
C ASP A 27 -1.93 13.57 -5.79
N PHE A 28 -2.95 13.24 -5.00
CA PHE A 28 -3.14 13.87 -3.69
C PHE A 28 -2.25 13.22 -2.63
N PRO A 29 -1.49 14.01 -1.86
CA PRO A 29 -0.67 13.46 -0.80
C PRO A 29 -1.54 12.89 0.33
N ILE A 30 -1.08 11.80 0.94
CA ILE A 30 -1.65 11.32 2.20
C ILE A 30 -1.42 12.42 3.26
N SER A 31 -2.47 12.73 4.02
CA SER A 31 -2.41 13.75 5.07
C SER A 31 -1.29 13.47 6.06
N THR A 32 -0.51 14.49 6.41
CA THR A 32 0.58 14.38 7.40
C THR A 32 0.09 14.06 8.82
N GLN A 33 -1.22 14.14 9.06
CA GLN A 33 -1.84 13.70 10.32
C GLN A 33 -2.05 12.19 10.38
N VAL A 34 -1.94 11.50 9.25
CA VAL A 34 -2.09 10.04 9.14
C VAL A 34 -0.71 9.42 9.06
N ARG A 35 -0.37 8.65 10.10
CA ARG A 35 0.80 7.78 10.11
C ARG A 35 0.44 6.47 9.42
N TYR A 36 1.27 6.01 8.50
CA TYR A 36 1.07 4.75 7.79
C TYR A 36 2.39 4.02 7.57
N HIS A 37 2.27 2.72 7.40
CA HIS A 37 3.35 1.80 7.06
C HIS A 37 2.92 1.01 5.83
N SER A 38 3.88 0.65 4.98
CA SER A 38 3.65 -0.14 3.77
C SER A 38 4.33 -1.51 3.90
N ILE A 39 3.66 -2.56 3.42
CA ILE A 39 4.22 -3.91 3.31
C ILE A 39 3.98 -4.36 1.87
N VAL A 40 5.06 -4.54 1.11
CA VAL A 40 4.99 -4.80 -0.33
C VAL A 40 5.67 -6.12 -0.64
N ALA A 41 5.05 -6.94 -1.48
CA ALA A 41 5.64 -8.17 -1.95
C ALA A 41 6.59 -7.93 -3.13
N GLN A 42 7.62 -8.77 -3.20
CA GLN A 42 8.50 -8.92 -4.34
C GLN A 42 8.56 -10.40 -4.72
N ALA A 43 8.09 -10.75 -5.92
CA ALA A 43 7.99 -12.13 -6.37
C ALA A 43 9.36 -12.79 -6.57
N ASN A 44 10.34 -12.02 -7.08
CA ASN A 44 11.70 -12.51 -7.33
C ASN A 44 12.74 -11.57 -6.71
N ALA A 45 13.50 -12.10 -5.76
CA ALA A 45 14.57 -11.39 -5.05
C ALA A 45 15.78 -11.03 -5.94
N GLU A 46 15.94 -11.68 -7.10
CA GLU A 46 17.02 -11.41 -8.04
C GLU A 46 16.73 -10.22 -8.96
N VAL A 47 15.47 -9.80 -9.05
CA VAL A 47 15.05 -8.61 -9.82
C VAL A 47 15.26 -7.37 -8.98
N ALA A 48 15.75 -6.29 -9.58
CA ALA A 48 15.86 -5.01 -8.89
C ALA A 48 14.49 -4.54 -8.40
N LEU A 49 14.38 -4.07 -7.16
CA LEU A 49 13.10 -3.71 -6.54
C LEU A 49 12.28 -2.73 -7.40
N ALA A 50 12.93 -1.72 -7.98
CA ALA A 50 12.31 -0.74 -8.86
C ALA A 50 11.59 -1.34 -10.08
N ASP A 51 12.09 -2.48 -10.56
CA ASP A 51 11.58 -3.20 -11.73
C ASP A 51 10.78 -4.46 -11.34
N SER A 52 10.58 -4.68 -10.04
CA SER A 52 9.90 -5.87 -9.52
C SER A 52 8.38 -5.70 -9.42
N ASP A 53 7.72 -6.83 -9.17
CA ASP A 53 6.29 -6.95 -8.91
C ASP A 53 6.03 -8.05 -7.87
N ASP A 54 4.77 -8.23 -7.48
CA ASP A 54 4.30 -9.35 -6.64
C ASP A 54 3.65 -10.50 -7.45
N GLY A 55 3.87 -10.51 -8.77
CA GLY A 55 3.19 -11.38 -9.73
C GLY A 55 1.88 -10.81 -10.30
N LEU A 56 1.43 -9.65 -9.81
CA LEU A 56 0.26 -8.94 -10.35
C LEU A 56 0.47 -7.43 -10.45
N VAL A 57 0.98 -6.81 -9.37
CA VAL A 57 1.10 -5.36 -9.22
C VAL A 57 2.58 -4.96 -9.22
N PRO A 58 3.01 -4.04 -10.10
CA PRO A 58 4.37 -3.50 -10.09
C PRO A 58 4.69 -2.76 -8.78
N TYR A 59 5.91 -2.91 -8.27
CA TYR A 59 6.37 -2.21 -7.06
C TYR A 59 6.13 -0.70 -7.13
N ARG A 60 6.44 -0.07 -8.28
CA ARG A 60 6.23 1.37 -8.51
C ARG A 60 4.78 1.83 -8.30
N SER A 61 3.80 0.94 -8.50
CA SER A 61 2.38 1.23 -8.30
C SER A 61 1.97 1.04 -6.83
N ALA A 62 2.62 0.11 -6.12
CA ALA A 62 2.34 -0.17 -4.72
C ALA A 62 3.10 0.75 -3.75
N HIS A 63 4.23 1.32 -4.20
CA HIS A 63 5.07 2.19 -3.39
C HIS A 63 4.36 3.52 -3.06
N LEU A 64 4.34 3.87 -1.78
CA LEU A 64 3.74 5.10 -1.29
C LEU A 64 4.80 5.95 -0.56
N PRO A 65 5.32 7.01 -1.21
CA PRO A 65 6.35 7.85 -0.60
C PRO A 65 5.81 8.55 0.64
N GLY A 66 6.60 8.58 1.73
CA GLY A 66 6.20 9.18 3.01
C GLY A 66 5.74 8.19 4.08
N ALA A 67 5.70 6.88 3.76
CA ALA A 67 5.44 5.85 4.77
C ALA A 67 6.48 5.92 5.90
N GLN A 68 6.05 5.72 7.14
CA GLN A 68 6.97 5.67 8.30
C GLN A 68 7.93 4.48 8.20
N SER A 69 7.46 3.37 7.62
CA SER A 69 8.30 2.27 7.18
C SER A 69 7.71 1.61 5.94
N GLU A 70 8.57 1.05 5.09
CA GLU A 70 8.18 0.14 4.03
C GLU A 70 8.93 -1.18 4.20
N LYS A 71 8.20 -2.29 4.28
CA LYS A 71 8.76 -3.63 4.41
C LYS A 71 8.57 -4.40 3.11
N ILE A 72 9.67 -4.76 2.47
CA ILE A 72 9.66 -5.67 1.32
C ILE A 72 9.75 -7.12 1.80
N ILE A 73 8.87 -7.98 1.27
CA ILE A 73 8.83 -9.41 1.59
C ILE A 73 8.87 -10.21 0.29
N ILE A 74 9.77 -11.18 0.21
CA ILE A 74 9.81 -12.10 -0.93
C ILE A 74 8.58 -13.00 -0.88
N SER A 75 7.61 -12.73 -1.74
CA SER A 75 6.30 -13.40 -1.79
C SER A 75 5.54 -13.00 -3.05
N GLY A 76 4.47 -13.72 -3.35
CA GLY A 76 3.49 -13.30 -4.36
C GLY A 76 2.43 -12.37 -3.77
N HIS A 77 1.46 -12.02 -4.61
CA HIS A 77 0.40 -11.04 -4.32
C HIS A 77 -0.33 -11.24 -2.98
N SER A 78 -0.54 -12.49 -2.54
CA SER A 78 -1.18 -12.80 -1.24
C SER A 78 -0.21 -12.72 -0.03
N VAL A 79 0.69 -11.73 -0.01
CA VAL A 79 1.76 -11.59 0.99
C VAL A 79 1.26 -11.49 2.43
N GLN A 80 0.05 -10.97 2.64
CA GLN A 80 -0.60 -10.83 3.95
C GLN A 80 -0.80 -12.18 4.68
N GLN A 81 -0.79 -13.29 3.94
CA GLN A 81 -0.90 -14.64 4.50
C GLN A 81 0.45 -15.20 4.98
N SER A 82 1.57 -14.54 4.63
CA SER A 82 2.90 -14.98 5.02
C SER A 82 3.16 -14.71 6.50
N ALA A 83 3.93 -15.59 7.13
CA ALA A 83 4.38 -15.38 8.51
C ALA A 83 5.18 -14.07 8.66
N ALA A 84 5.97 -13.71 7.65
CA ALA A 84 6.76 -12.47 7.66
C ALA A 84 5.87 -11.22 7.70
N ALA A 85 4.78 -11.19 6.93
CA ALA A 85 3.84 -10.07 6.94
C ALA A 85 3.08 -9.98 8.26
N VAL A 86 2.63 -11.13 8.79
CA VAL A 86 1.94 -11.18 10.09
C VAL A 86 2.84 -10.65 11.22
N LEU A 87 4.12 -11.03 11.22
CA LEU A 87 5.08 -10.54 12.20
C LEU A 87 5.34 -9.03 12.06
N GLU A 88 5.42 -8.52 10.83
CA GLU A 88 5.58 -7.08 10.60
C GLU A 88 4.35 -6.28 11.06
N ILE A 89 3.14 -6.78 10.79
CA ILE A 89 1.91 -6.18 11.30
C ILE A 89 1.92 -6.15 12.83
N GLN A 90 2.31 -7.24 13.49
CA GLN A 90 2.42 -7.27 14.95
C GLN A 90 3.44 -6.27 15.48
N ARG A 91 4.59 -6.12 14.82
CA ARG A 91 5.62 -5.13 15.17
C ARG A 91 5.05 -3.71 15.09
N ILE A 92 4.38 -3.37 13.98
CA ILE A 92 3.75 -2.06 13.77
C ILE A 92 2.69 -1.77 14.82
N LEU A 93 1.82 -2.74 15.13
CA LEU A 93 0.76 -2.54 16.14
C LEU A 93 1.34 -2.33 17.54
N ARG A 94 2.41 -3.04 17.90
CA ARG A 94 3.11 -2.82 19.19
C ARG A 94 3.77 -1.44 19.24
N GLU A 95 4.38 -1.01 18.15
CA GLU A 95 4.95 0.33 18.01
C GLU A 95 3.88 1.41 18.19
N ASP A 96 2.71 1.27 17.56
CA ASP A 96 1.62 2.24 17.70
C ASP A 96 1.09 2.33 19.14
N ILE A 97 0.93 1.19 19.83
CA ILE A 97 0.54 1.16 21.24
C ILE A 97 1.56 1.92 22.09
N ALA A 98 2.86 1.61 21.94
CA ALA A 98 3.92 2.25 22.71
C ALA A 98 3.98 3.76 22.45
N LEU A 99 3.80 4.21 21.21
CA LEU A 99 3.77 5.64 20.86
C LEU A 99 2.57 6.36 21.47
N ARG A 100 1.40 5.70 21.51
CA ARG A 100 0.21 6.24 22.18
C ARG A 100 0.43 6.36 23.68
N GLU A 101 0.94 5.31 24.32
CA GLU A 101 1.25 5.32 25.76
C GLU A 101 2.24 6.43 26.10
N ALA A 102 3.31 6.58 25.29
CA ALA A 102 4.28 7.65 25.46
C ALA A 102 3.62 9.03 25.35
N HIS A 103 2.74 9.25 24.38
CA HIS A 103 2.01 10.50 24.22
C HIS A 103 1.10 10.81 25.43
N PHE A 104 0.40 9.81 25.98
CA PHE A 104 -0.44 9.98 27.16
C PHE A 104 0.34 10.29 28.44
N MET A 105 1.62 9.90 28.51
CA MET A 105 2.49 10.10 29.68
C MET A 105 3.34 11.39 29.60
N GLN A 106 3.19 12.21 28.57
CA GLN A 106 3.77 13.56 28.52
C GLN A 106 2.87 14.53 29.33
N PRO A 107 3.41 15.34 30.26
CA PRO A 107 2.63 16.28 31.08
C PRO A 107 2.06 17.46 30.27
#